data_AF-A0A401UPU1-F1
#
_entry.id   AF-A0A401UPU1-F1
#
_cell.length_a   1.000
_cell.length_b   1.000
_cell.length_c   1.000
_cell.angle_alpha   90.00
_cell.angle_beta   90.00
_cell.angle_gamma   90.00
#
_symmetry.space_group_name_H-M   'P 1'
#
loop_
_entity.id
_entity.type
_entity.pdbx_description
1 polymer ?
#
loop_
_entity_poly.entity_id
_entity_poly.type
_entity_poly.pdbx_seq_one_letter_code
_entity_poly.pdbx_strand_id
1 'polypeptide(L)'
;MEWIKIESDKYIFNYHENSIAESDIHKIVDIQETCNEFICNCLNAKMENKIKYYLCESRLEVGELYGDNEPCNGFANDINEIYAVYNDKIKCIGFHEDAHVISYNIST
;
A
#
# COMPACT_ATOMS: atom_id res chain seq x y z
N MET A 1 15.84 8.92 1.08
CA MET A 1 15.77 8.22 2.38
C MET A 1 15.84 6.74 2.10
N GLU A 2 16.30 5.93 3.06
CA GLU A 2 16.42 4.49 2.87
C GLU A 2 15.08 3.80 3.19
N TRP A 3 14.63 2.94 2.28
CA TRP A 3 13.45 2.11 2.52
C TRP A 3 13.81 0.94 3.43
N ILE A 4 13.15 0.86 4.57
CA ILE A 4 13.13 -0.33 5.41
C ILE A 4 11.85 -1.11 5.19
N LYS A 5 11.86 -2.40 5.55
CA LYS A 5 10.76 -3.31 5.22
C LYS A 5 10.36 -4.23 6.36
N ILE A 6 9.07 -4.53 6.40
CA ILE A 6 8.51 -5.63 7.18
C ILE A 6 7.57 -6.44 6.28
N GLU A 7 7.50 -7.74 6.52
CA GLU A 7 6.63 -8.64 5.79
C GLU A 7 5.50 -9.17 6.67
N SER A 8 4.34 -9.37 6.04
CA SER A 8 3.16 -10.01 6.59
C SER A 8 2.73 -11.15 5.65
N ASP A 9 1.51 -11.68 5.79
CA ASP A 9 1.05 -12.79 4.94
C ASP A 9 0.81 -12.31 3.51
N LYS A 10 0.06 -11.21 3.35
CA LYS A 10 -0.36 -10.68 2.04
C LYS A 10 0.51 -9.52 1.55
N TYR A 11 1.34 -8.93 2.40
CA TYR A 11 2.09 -7.71 2.06
C TYR A 11 3.58 -7.76 2.36
N ILE A 12 4.32 -6.95 1.60
CA ILE A 12 5.66 -6.45 1.91
C ILE A 12 5.53 -4.94 2.09
N PHE A 13 5.59 -4.44 3.32
CA PHE A 13 5.52 -3.02 3.60
C PHE A 13 6.90 -2.38 3.51
N ASN A 14 6.99 -1.26 2.80
CA ASN A 14 8.17 -0.42 2.65
C ASN A 14 7.85 0.94 3.26
N TYR A 15 8.72 1.45 4.13
CA TYR A 15 8.57 2.75 4.80
C TYR A 15 9.96 3.33 5.11
N HIS A 16 10.02 4.62 5.44
CA HIS A 16 11.28 5.27 5.79
C HIS A 16 11.59 5.13 7.30
N GLU A 17 12.87 5.06 7.63
CA GLU A 17 13.35 5.11 9.02
C GLU A 17 12.95 6.44 9.68
N ASN A 18 12.54 6.40 10.94
CA ASN A 18 12.01 7.51 11.75
C ASN A 18 10.71 8.15 11.25
N SER A 19 9.99 7.48 10.34
CA SER A 19 8.70 7.97 9.83
C SER A 19 7.54 7.66 10.79
N ILE A 20 6.41 8.35 10.60
CA ILE A 20 5.15 8.01 11.29
C ILE A 20 4.67 6.61 10.91
N ALA A 21 4.96 6.18 9.67
CA ALA A 21 4.68 4.83 9.21
C ALA A 21 5.44 3.76 10.00
N GLU A 22 6.72 3.99 10.30
CA GLU A 22 7.51 3.09 11.16
C GLU A 22 6.88 2.94 12.55
N SER A 23 6.53 4.07 13.16
CA SER A 23 5.93 4.07 14.52
C SER A 23 4.58 3.33 14.58
N ASP A 24 3.80 3.41 13.50
CA ASP A 24 2.47 2.81 13.41
C ASP A 24 2.47 1.43 12.69
N ILE A 25 3.63 0.88 12.32
CA ILE A 25 3.72 -0.17 11.29
C ILE A 25 2.87 -1.41 11.59
N HIS A 26 2.86 -1.88 12.84
CA HIS A 26 2.06 -3.04 13.22
C HIS A 26 0.56 -2.80 13.08
N LYS A 27 0.10 -1.60 13.41
CA LYS A 27 -1.30 -1.21 13.20
C LYS A 27 -1.65 -1.14 11.72
N ILE A 28 -0.73 -0.66 10.89
CA ILE A 28 -0.92 -0.58 9.43
C ILE A 28 -1.03 -1.99 8.85
N VAL A 29 -0.15 -2.91 9.27
CA VAL A 29 -0.18 -4.33 8.90
C VAL A 29 -1.56 -4.92 9.21
N ASP A 30 -2.04 -4.79 10.45
CA ASP A 30 -3.32 -5.36 10.87
C ASP A 30 -4.51 -4.83 10.05
N ILE A 31 -4.53 -3.52 9.77
CA ILE A 31 -5.58 -2.88 8.97
C ILE A 31 -5.56 -3.43 7.54
N GLN A 32 -4.39 -3.46 6.91
CA GLN A 32 -4.29 -3.85 5.50
C GLN A 32 -4.54 -5.35 5.31
N GLU A 33 -4.08 -6.20 6.22
CA GLU A 33 -4.42 -7.63 6.20
C GLU A 33 -5.94 -7.85 6.31
N THR A 34 -6.60 -7.11 7.20
CA THR A 34 -8.07 -7.15 7.34
C THR A 34 -8.77 -6.67 6.06
N CYS A 35 -8.29 -5.59 5.44
CA CYS A 35 -8.83 -5.08 4.18
C CYS A 35 -8.65 -6.09 3.04
N ASN A 36 -7.46 -6.70 2.93
CA ASN A 36 -7.15 -7.72 1.93
C ASN A 36 -8.11 -8.90 2.01
N GLU A 37 -8.24 -9.47 3.22
CA GLU A 37 -9.08 -10.64 3.47
C GLU A 37 -10.52 -10.34 3.09
N PHE A 38 -11.03 -9.16 3.49
CA PHE A 38 -12.38 -8.75 3.15
C PHE A 38 -12.59 -8.63 1.63
N ILE A 39 -11.70 -7.93 0.92
CA ILE A 39 -11.82 -7.73 -0.53
C ILE A 39 -11.71 -9.06 -1.26
N CYS A 40 -10.73 -9.90 -0.91
CA CYS A 40 -10.54 -11.22 -1.53
C CYS A 40 -11.79 -12.09 -1.35
N ASN A 41 -12.37 -12.09 -0.14
CA ASN A 41 -13.62 -12.82 0.12
C ASN A 41 -14.80 -12.26 -0.70
N CYS A 42 -14.94 -10.94 -0.80
CA CYS A 42 -16.01 -10.31 -1.58
C CYS A 42 -15.91 -10.59 -3.09
N LEU A 43 -14.69 -10.60 -3.63
CA LEU A 43 -14.44 -10.80 -5.06
C LEU A 43 -14.18 -12.26 -5.43
N ASN A 44 -14.14 -13.17 -4.46
CA ASN A 44 -13.65 -14.54 -4.62
C ASN A 44 -12.28 -14.57 -5.34
N ALA A 45 -11.40 -13.65 -4.95
CA ALA A 45 -10.09 -13.45 -5.55
C ALA A 45 -9.02 -14.23 -4.77
N LYS A 46 -7.96 -14.64 -5.48
CA LYS A 46 -6.78 -15.23 -4.87
C LYS A 46 -5.52 -14.59 -5.45
N MET A 47 -4.77 -13.91 -4.60
CA MET A 47 -3.50 -13.29 -4.96
C MET A 47 -2.37 -14.33 -4.94
N GLU A 48 -1.62 -14.45 -6.03
CA GLU A 48 -0.45 -15.34 -6.12
C GLU A 48 0.83 -14.68 -5.58
N ASN A 49 0.89 -13.34 -5.59
CA ASN A 49 2.02 -12.56 -5.10
C ASN A 49 1.59 -11.66 -3.94
N LYS A 50 2.52 -11.41 -3.00
CA LYS A 50 2.33 -10.37 -1.99
C LYS A 50 2.28 -9.00 -2.66
N ILE A 51 1.47 -8.11 -2.08
CA ILE A 51 1.40 -6.70 -2.48
C ILE A 51 2.59 -5.96 -1.85
N LYS A 52 3.39 -5.27 -2.67
CA LYS A 52 4.42 -4.34 -2.20
C LYS A 52 3.75 -3.01 -1.87
N TYR A 53 3.75 -2.65 -0.60
CA TYR A 53 3.02 -1.48 -0.10
C TYR A 53 4.02 -0.42 0.37
N TYR A 54 4.10 0.70 -0.34
CA TYR A 54 5.04 1.79 -0.07
C TYR A 54 4.33 2.92 0.67
N LEU A 55 4.69 3.08 1.95
CA LEU A 55 4.17 4.12 2.85
C LEU A 55 5.06 5.36 2.70
N CYS A 56 4.61 6.28 1.84
CA CYS A 56 5.31 7.51 1.48
C CYS A 56 5.03 8.63 2.50
N GLU A 57 5.99 9.50 2.77
CA GLU A 57 5.82 10.60 3.71
C GLU A 57 5.02 11.77 3.14
N SER A 58 4.90 11.87 1.81
CA SER A 58 4.23 13.01 1.18
C SER A 58 3.58 12.68 -0.15
N ARG A 59 2.61 13.51 -0.55
CA ARG A 59 1.99 13.43 -1.87
C ARG A 59 2.97 13.68 -3.01
N LEU A 60 4.01 14.49 -2.75
CA LEU A 60 5.05 14.79 -3.71
C LEU A 60 5.87 13.53 -4.00
N GLU A 61 6.28 12.82 -2.96
CA GLU A 61 6.99 11.54 -3.09
C GLU A 61 6.16 10.52 -3.88
N VAL A 62 4.86 10.43 -3.63
CA VAL A 62 3.99 9.54 -4.42
C VAL A 62 3.98 9.96 -5.89
N GLY A 63 3.84 11.26 -6.20
CA GLY A 63 3.89 11.75 -7.59
C GLY A 63 5.24 11.54 -8.27
N GLU A 64 6.34 11.67 -7.54
CA GLU A 64 7.70 11.36 -8.02
C GLU A 64 7.84 9.87 -8.37
N LEU A 65 7.31 8.97 -7.52
CA LEU A 65 7.32 7.53 -7.75
C LEU A 65 6.40 7.10 -8.88
N TYR A 66 5.26 7.79 -9.04
CA TYR A 66 4.36 7.59 -10.17
C TYR A 66 4.99 8.04 -11.50
N GLY A 67 5.84 9.07 -11.47
CA GLY A 67 6.68 9.50 -12.58
C GLY A 67 6.16 10.71 -13.38
N ASP A 68 4.97 11.23 -13.07
CA ASP A 68 4.47 12.49 -13.63
C ASP A 68 4.74 13.72 -12.74
N ASN A 69 5.21 13.50 -11.51
CA ASN A 69 5.45 14.52 -10.48
C ASN A 69 4.19 15.26 -9.99
N GLU A 70 2.99 14.80 -10.36
CA GLU A 70 1.74 15.38 -9.89
C GLU A 70 1.39 14.83 -8.50
N PRO A 71 1.16 15.69 -7.48
CA PRO A 71 0.96 15.21 -6.12
C PRO A 71 -0.35 14.43 -5.93
N CYS A 72 -0.28 13.14 -5.58
CA CYS A 72 -1.45 12.32 -5.27
C CYS A 72 -1.33 11.62 -3.91
N ASN A 73 -2.44 11.13 -3.36
CA ASN A 73 -2.45 10.51 -2.03
C ASN A 73 -2.08 9.02 -2.07
N GLY A 74 -2.31 8.38 -3.20
CA GLY A 74 -1.93 7.00 -3.43
C GLY A 74 -2.26 6.58 -4.86
N PHE A 75 -1.65 5.47 -5.27
CA PHE A 75 -1.96 4.78 -6.51
C PHE A 75 -1.61 3.29 -6.40
N ALA A 76 -2.38 2.48 -7.10
CA ALA A 76 -2.03 1.12 -7.46
C ALA A 76 -1.23 1.11 -8.77
N ASN A 77 -0.09 0.41 -8.77
CA ASN A 77 0.74 0.19 -9.95
C ASN A 77 0.89 -1.30 -10.25
N ASP A 78 0.80 -1.61 -11.54
CA ASP A 78 0.90 -2.97 -12.05
C ASP A 78 0.01 -3.98 -11.27
N ILE A 79 0.46 -5.23 -11.16
CA ILE A 79 -0.30 -6.35 -10.61
C ILE A 79 -0.18 -6.44 -9.08
N ASN A 80 0.81 -5.80 -8.45
CA ASN A 80 1.05 -6.00 -7.01
C ASN A 80 1.77 -4.85 -6.29
N GLU A 81 1.72 -3.62 -6.77
CA GLU A 81 2.36 -2.49 -6.08
C GLU A 81 1.32 -1.42 -5.68
N ILE A 82 1.49 -0.88 -4.48
CA ILE A 82 0.68 0.24 -3.97
C ILE A 82 1.62 1.26 -3.36
N TYR A 83 1.39 2.52 -3.68
CA TYR A 83 2.07 3.66 -3.08
C TYR A 83 1.02 4.52 -2.41
N ALA A 84 1.22 4.89 -1.15
CA ALA A 84 0.23 5.61 -0.37
C ALA A 84 0.90 6.54 0.64
N VAL A 85 0.35 7.75 0.79
CA VAL A 85 0.81 8.71 1.79
C VAL A 85 0.41 8.26 3.19
N TYR A 86 1.38 8.18 4.09
CA TYR A 86 1.17 7.96 5.52
C TYR A 86 2.04 8.90 6.37
N ASN A 87 1.41 9.97 6.85
CA ASN A 87 2.03 10.97 7.73
C ASN A 87 1.04 11.44 8.81
N ASP A 88 1.38 12.51 9.52
CA ASP A 88 0.58 13.10 10.60
C ASP A 88 -0.77 13.68 10.13
N LYS A 89 -0.87 14.05 8.85
CA LYS A 89 -2.06 14.71 8.27
C LYS A 89 -2.89 13.77 7.40
N ILE A 90 -2.25 12.84 6.71
CA ILE A 90 -2.84 12.00 5.67
C ILE A 90 -2.45 10.56 5.96
N LYS A 91 -3.45 9.69 6.09
CA LYS A 91 -3.28 8.24 6.28
C LYS A 91 -4.05 7.50 5.19
N CYS A 92 -3.48 7.44 3.99
CA CYS A 92 -4.10 6.88 2.79
C CYS A 92 -4.03 5.35 2.73
N ILE A 93 -4.31 4.70 3.86
CA ILE A 93 -4.40 3.23 3.99
C ILE A 93 -5.87 2.79 3.96
N GLY A 94 -6.10 1.49 3.79
CA GLY A 94 -7.42 0.87 3.74
C GLY A 94 -7.77 0.35 2.35
N PHE A 95 -9.07 0.18 2.11
CA PHE A 95 -9.58 -0.59 0.99
C PHE A 95 -9.26 -0.06 -0.42
N HIS A 96 -9.04 1.25 -0.60
CA HIS A 96 -9.13 1.87 -1.94
C HIS A 96 -8.12 1.30 -2.93
N GLU A 97 -6.82 1.42 -2.64
CA GLU A 97 -5.78 0.95 -3.57
C GLU A 97 -5.71 -0.58 -3.63
N ASP A 98 -6.01 -1.26 -2.51
CA ASP A 98 -6.09 -2.72 -2.45
C ASP A 98 -7.17 -3.26 -3.40
N ALA A 99 -8.32 -2.57 -3.50
CA ALA A 99 -9.39 -2.96 -4.40
C ALA A 99 -8.94 -2.92 -5.87
N HIS A 100 -8.17 -1.89 -6.27
CA HIS A 100 -7.61 -1.81 -7.62
C HIS A 100 -6.68 -3.01 -7.89
N VAL A 101 -5.66 -3.20 -7.05
CA VAL A 101 -4.67 -4.28 -7.22
C VAL A 101 -5.32 -5.66 -7.24
N ILE A 102 -6.20 -5.96 -6.29
CA ILE A 102 -6.88 -7.26 -6.23
C ILE A 102 -7.78 -7.45 -7.45
N SER A 103 -8.46 -6.39 -7.91
CA SER A 103 -9.31 -6.46 -9.10
C SER A 103 -8.54 -6.69 -10.42
N TYR A 104 -7.28 -6.24 -10.51
CA TYR A 104 -6.45 -6.54 -11.66
C TYR A 104 -6.11 -8.04 -11.76
N ASN A 105 -6.07 -8.73 -10.62
CA ASN A 105 -5.72 -10.15 -10.52
C ASN A 105 -6.91 -11.11 -10.68
N ILE A 106 -8.15 -10.61 -10.75
CA ILE A 106 -9.33 -11.47 -11.04
C ILE A 106 -9.61 -11.60 -12.53
N SER A 107 -9.10 -10.67 -13.36
CA SER A 107 -9.43 -10.58 -14.79
C SER A 107 -8.42 -11.26 -15.71
N THR A 108 -7.45 -11.96 -15.13
CA THR A 108 -6.36 -12.66 -15.84
C THR A 108 -6.56 -14.16 -15.90
#